data_AF-A0A2E6KYX3-F1
#
_entry.id   AF-A0A2E6KYX3-F1
#
_cell.length_a   1.000
_cell.length_b   1.000
_cell.length_c   1.000
_cell.angle_alpha   90.00
_cell.angle_beta   90.00
_cell.angle_gamma   90.00
#
_symmetry.space_group_name_H-M   'P 1'
#
loop_
_entity.id
_entity.type
_entity.pdbx_description
1 polymer ?
#
loop_
_entity_poly.entity_id
_entity_poly.type
_entity_poly.pdbx_seq_one_letter_code
_entity_poly.pdbx_strand_id
1 'polypeptide(L)'
;MMDGDISESINDVLFMKNLGVSDENIALLKRMSLQDVKDIVSAKKNNSVKQKKKNIIQDIANSNRWRESPPSPRNAKKIGENAWKENEINLDNYYETMTKPSKPIAKTDRSDRTGEDVNLKVDSSVKSINDISEKLEQKRKWKELVDDILDDV
;
A
#
# COMPACT_ATOMS: atom_id res chain seq x y z
N MET A 1 20.48 8.03 49.33
CA MET A 1 21.03 6.66 49.25
C MET A 1 20.08 5.58 49.79
N MET A 2 18.98 5.92 50.47
CA MET A 2 18.06 4.93 51.06
C MET A 2 16.94 4.40 50.14
N ASP A 3 16.67 5.03 49.00
CA ASP A 3 15.55 4.64 48.12
C ASP A 3 15.81 3.36 47.30
N GLY A 4 17.08 2.96 47.16
CA GLY A 4 17.47 1.76 46.39
C GLY A 4 17.06 0.45 47.06
N ASP A 5 17.16 0.38 48.39
CA ASP A 5 16.92 -0.82 49.20
C ASP A 5 15.44 -1.24 49.16
N ILE A 6 14.54 -0.26 49.14
CA ILE A 6 13.08 -0.47 49.09
C ILE A 6 12.67 -0.99 47.70
N SER A 7 13.26 -0.44 46.65
CA SER A 7 13.04 -0.86 45.26
C SER A 7 13.46 -2.31 45.02
N GLU A 8 14.62 -2.70 45.57
CA GLU A 8 15.16 -4.05 45.43
C GLU A 8 14.29 -5.09 46.17
N SER A 9 13.84 -4.75 47.38
CA SER A 9 12.88 -5.57 48.15
C SER A 9 11.56 -5.80 47.39
N ILE A 10 11.00 -4.76 46.77
CA ILE A 10 9.78 -4.86 45.96
C ILE A 10 9.98 -5.77 44.74
N ASN A 11 11.11 -5.64 44.04
CA ASN A 11 11.42 -6.47 42.88
C ASN A 11 11.60 -7.94 43.26
N ASP A 12 12.25 -8.23 44.39
CA ASP A 12 12.41 -9.60 44.87
C ASP A 12 11.08 -10.26 45.25
N VAL A 13 10.19 -9.53 45.92
CA VAL A 13 8.82 -10.02 46.24
C VAL A 13 8.08 -10.38 44.96
N LEU A 14 8.15 -9.53 43.93
CA LEU A 14 7.54 -9.78 42.64
C LEU A 14 8.17 -10.97 41.91
N PHE A 15 9.49 -11.12 41.99
CA PHE A 15 10.21 -12.23 41.40
C PHE A 15 9.82 -13.56 42.04
N MET A 16 9.81 -13.63 43.37
CA MET A 16 9.38 -14.83 44.11
C MET A 16 7.93 -15.21 43.82
N LYS A 17 7.04 -14.22 43.70
CA LYS A 17 5.64 -14.47 43.33
C LYS A 17 5.53 -15.05 41.91
N ASN A 18 6.34 -14.56 40.97
CA ASN A 18 6.39 -15.10 39.61
C ASN A 18 6.94 -16.54 39.55
N LEU A 19 7.82 -16.92 40.48
CA LEU A 19 8.30 -18.29 40.64
C LEU A 19 7.27 -19.24 41.30
N GLY A 20 6.11 -18.72 41.74
CA GLY A 20 5.04 -19.51 42.35
C GLY A 20 5.18 -19.73 43.86
N VAL A 21 6.07 -18.98 44.54
CA VAL A 21 6.17 -19.02 46.00
C VAL A 21 4.89 -18.43 46.63
N SER A 22 4.40 -19.04 47.71
CA SER A 22 3.23 -18.54 48.45
C SER A 22 3.54 -17.20 49.14
N ASP A 23 2.52 -16.36 49.30
CA ASP A 23 2.67 -15.03 49.90
C ASP A 23 3.16 -15.10 51.36
N GLU A 24 2.75 -16.17 52.06
CA GLU A 24 3.19 -16.49 53.43
C GLU A 24 4.70 -16.77 53.49
N ASN A 25 5.21 -17.59 52.56
CA ASN A 25 6.63 -17.93 52.50
C ASN A 25 7.48 -16.72 52.09
N ILE A 26 6.96 -15.86 51.21
CA ILE A 26 7.63 -14.61 50.83
C ILE A 26 7.71 -13.68 52.04
N ALA A 27 6.61 -13.51 52.78
CA ALA A 27 6.56 -12.68 53.98
C ALA A 27 7.59 -13.15 55.03
N LEU A 28 7.68 -14.46 55.26
CA LEU A 28 8.66 -15.06 56.16
C LEU A 28 10.10 -14.85 55.69
N LEU A 29 10.39 -15.08 54.41
CA LEU A 29 11.75 -14.96 53.88
C LEU A 29 12.25 -13.50 53.87
N LYS A 30 11.37 -12.56 53.53
CA LYS A 30 11.67 -11.13 53.43
C LYS A 30 11.45 -10.36 54.74
N ARG A 31 11.02 -11.04 55.81
CA ARG A 31 10.75 -10.44 57.13
C ARG A 31 9.80 -9.24 57.02
N MET A 32 8.74 -9.40 56.24
CA MET A 32 7.74 -8.36 55.99
C MET A 32 6.35 -8.87 56.37
N SER A 33 5.39 -7.95 56.54
CA SER A 33 4.03 -8.38 56.86
C SER A 33 3.36 -9.00 55.63
N LEU A 34 2.44 -9.94 55.87
CA LEU A 34 1.63 -10.54 54.79
C LEU A 34 0.82 -9.48 54.04
N GLN A 35 0.43 -8.41 54.74
CA GLN A 35 -0.34 -7.31 54.15
C GLN A 35 0.52 -6.51 53.16
N ASP A 36 1.77 -6.20 53.51
CA ASP A 36 2.69 -5.49 52.63
C ASP A 36 2.96 -6.26 51.32
N VAL A 37 3.13 -7.58 51.41
CA VAL A 37 3.29 -8.45 50.22
C VAL A 37 2.06 -8.35 49.31
N LYS A 38 0.86 -8.44 49.88
CA LYS A 38 -0.39 -8.35 49.13
C LYS A 38 -0.56 -6.98 48.47
N ASP A 39 -0.21 -5.91 49.17
CA ASP A 39 -0.31 -4.55 48.66
C ASP A 39 0.66 -4.34 47.48
N ILE A 40 1.90 -4.82 47.57
CA ILE A 40 2.90 -4.78 46.49
C ILE A 40 2.41 -5.52 45.24
N VAL A 41 1.92 -6.76 45.41
CA VAL A 41 1.42 -7.59 44.31
C VAL A 41 0.20 -6.95 43.65
N SER A 42 -0.72 -6.40 44.46
CA SER A 42 -1.92 -5.72 43.97
C SER A 42 -1.58 -4.44 43.22
N ALA A 43 -0.64 -3.64 43.72
CA ALA A 43 -0.15 -2.44 43.06
C ALA A 43 0.45 -2.75 41.68
N LYS A 44 1.25 -3.83 41.56
CA LYS A 44 1.80 -4.26 40.26
C LYS A 44 0.73 -4.74 39.30
N LYS A 45 -0.26 -5.51 39.78
CA LYS A 45 -1.39 -5.97 38.96
C LYS A 45 -2.18 -4.78 38.41
N ASN A 46 -2.48 -3.79 39.26
CA ASN A 46 -3.18 -2.58 38.87
C ASN A 46 -2.39 -1.73 37.86
N ASN A 47 -1.07 -1.63 38.01
CA ASN A 47 -0.22 -0.95 37.05
C ASN A 47 -0.14 -1.68 35.70
N SER A 48 -0.11 -3.01 35.70
CA SER A 48 -0.10 -3.81 34.46
C SER A 48 -1.43 -3.74 33.70
N VAL A 49 -2.56 -3.58 34.41
CA VAL A 49 -3.89 -3.39 33.77
C VAL A 49 -4.00 -2.00 33.15
N LYS A 50 -3.47 -0.96 33.81
CA LYS A 50 -3.41 0.40 33.25
C LYS A 50 -2.50 0.50 32.02
N GLN A 51 -1.39 -0.25 32.02
CA GLN A 51 -0.50 -0.41 30.88
C GLN A 51 -1.07 -1.48 29.95
N LYS A 52 -2.15 -1.16 29.19
CA LYS A 52 -2.65 -2.04 28.11
C LYS A 52 -1.45 -2.59 27.33
N LYS A 53 -1.27 -3.92 27.31
CA LYS A 53 -0.19 -4.58 26.58
C LYS A 53 -0.22 -4.05 25.14
N LYS A 54 0.76 -3.23 24.77
CA LYS A 54 0.87 -2.71 23.40
C LYS A 54 1.02 -3.92 22.49
N ASN A 55 0.08 -4.09 21.56
CA ASN A 55 0.11 -5.21 20.65
C ASN A 55 1.16 -4.91 19.58
N ILE A 56 2.37 -5.45 19.79
CA ILE A 56 3.53 -5.20 18.94
C ILE A 56 3.23 -5.53 17.47
N ILE A 57 2.44 -6.59 17.22
CA ILE A 57 2.02 -6.97 15.86
C ILE A 57 1.12 -5.88 15.25
N GLN A 58 0.22 -5.31 16.04
CA GLN A 58 -0.64 -4.21 15.59
C GLN A 58 0.16 -2.94 15.30
N ASP A 59 1.19 -2.64 16.10
CA ASP A 59 2.06 -1.48 15.89
C ASP A 59 2.92 -1.66 14.63
N ILE A 60 3.48 -2.84 14.41
CA ILE A 60 4.29 -3.16 13.22
C ILE A 60 3.42 -3.18 11.96
N ALA A 61 2.26 -3.83 11.99
CA ALA A 61 1.35 -3.91 10.84
C ALA A 61 0.83 -2.52 10.41
N ASN A 62 0.62 -1.61 11.36
CA ASN A 62 0.14 -0.26 11.09
C ASN A 62 1.25 0.76 10.79
N SER A 63 2.51 0.34 10.70
CA SER A 63 3.65 1.20 10.40
C SER A 63 3.77 1.60 8.91
N ASN A 64 2.85 1.16 8.05
CA ASN A 64 2.82 1.60 6.66
C ASN A 64 2.51 3.12 6.59
N ARG A 65 3.47 3.89 6.08
CA ARG A 65 3.40 5.35 5.93
C ARG A 65 2.32 5.81 4.95
N TRP A 66 1.81 4.91 4.10
CA TRP A 66 0.76 5.20 3.11
C TRP A 66 -0.60 4.59 3.46
N ARG A 67 -0.83 4.19 4.72
CA ARG A 67 -2.09 3.59 5.16
C ARG A 67 -3.29 4.52 4.99
N GLU A 68 -3.12 5.77 5.42
CA GLU A 68 -4.20 6.77 5.46
C GLU A 68 -4.23 7.66 4.21
N SER A 69 -3.08 7.85 3.56
CA SER A 69 -2.94 8.69 2.38
C SER A 69 -1.91 8.12 1.41
N PRO A 70 -2.19 8.16 0.09
CA PRO A 70 -1.23 7.75 -0.91
C PRO A 70 0.01 8.67 -0.91
N PRO A 71 1.16 8.20 -1.43
CA PRO A 71 2.32 9.06 -1.65
C PRO A 71 1.98 10.24 -2.58
N SER A 72 2.65 11.37 -2.39
CA SER A 72 2.57 12.50 -3.33
C SER A 72 3.01 12.08 -4.74
N PRO A 73 2.55 12.73 -5.82
CA PRO A 73 2.89 12.35 -7.19
C PRO A 73 4.40 12.25 -7.45
N ARG A 74 5.18 13.16 -6.88
CA ARG A 74 6.65 13.14 -6.96
C ARG A 74 7.26 11.93 -6.27
N ASN A 75 6.74 11.55 -5.09
CA ASN A 75 7.20 10.39 -4.36
C ASN A 75 6.76 9.09 -5.06
N ALA A 76 5.55 9.04 -5.60
CA ALA A 76 5.05 7.90 -6.37
C ALA A 76 5.91 7.65 -7.62
N LYS A 77 6.26 8.71 -8.37
CA LYS A 77 7.16 8.60 -9.53
C LYS A 77 8.52 8.03 -9.13
N LYS A 78 9.13 8.56 -8.07
CA LYS A 78 10.42 8.08 -7.56
C LYS A 78 10.35 6.64 -7.07
N ILE A 79 9.25 6.22 -6.44
CA ILE A 79 9.04 4.82 -6.06
C ILE A 79 8.97 3.94 -7.30
N GLY A 80 8.21 4.35 -8.33
CA GLY A 80 8.12 3.62 -9.59
C GLY A 80 9.48 3.48 -10.28
N GLU A 81 10.27 4.55 -10.35
CA GLU A 81 11.64 4.52 -10.91
C GLU A 81 12.59 3.58 -10.15
N ASN A 82 12.40 3.39 -8.84
CA ASN A 82 13.24 2.50 -8.03
C ASN A 82 12.68 1.07 -7.89
N ALA A 83 11.40 0.85 -8.21
CA ALA A 83 10.73 -0.43 -8.01
C ALA A 83 11.14 -1.48 -9.04
N TRP A 84 11.58 -1.04 -10.22
CA TRP A 84 12.00 -1.91 -11.32
C TRP A 84 13.33 -1.44 -11.89
N LYS A 85 14.19 -2.39 -12.29
CA LYS A 85 15.37 -2.05 -13.08
C LYS A 85 14.95 -1.70 -14.50
N GLU A 86 15.74 -0.86 -15.19
CA GLU A 86 15.48 -0.41 -16.58
C GLU A 86 15.23 -1.58 -17.55
N ASN A 87 15.74 -2.77 -17.23
CA ASN A 87 15.72 -3.96 -18.08
C ASN A 87 14.59 -4.94 -17.70
N GLU A 88 13.89 -4.71 -16.60
CA GLU A 88 12.79 -5.58 -16.12
C GLU A 88 11.45 -5.16 -16.71
N ILE A 89 11.32 -3.90 -17.12
CA ILE A 89 10.14 -3.39 -17.82
C ILE A 89 10.40 -3.51 -19.32
N ASN A 90 9.85 -4.56 -19.95
CA ASN A 90 9.84 -4.68 -21.40
C ASN A 90 8.81 -3.69 -21.99
N LEU A 91 9.27 -2.47 -22.26
CA LEU A 91 8.49 -1.40 -22.87
C LEU A 91 7.99 -1.74 -24.29
N ASP A 92 8.70 -2.61 -25.02
CA ASP A 92 8.33 -3.01 -26.38
C ASP A 92 7.03 -3.83 -26.43
N ASN A 93 6.67 -4.47 -25.32
CA ASN A 93 5.44 -5.27 -25.16
C ASN A 93 4.39 -4.61 -24.28
N TYR A 94 4.61 -3.36 -23.84
CA TYR A 94 3.63 -2.62 -23.06
C TYR A 94 2.59 -1.99 -24.00
N TYR A 95 1.40 -2.58 -24.04
CA TYR A 95 0.30 -2.07 -24.86
C TYR A 95 -0.60 -1.15 -24.03
N GLU A 96 -0.41 0.17 -24.19
CA GLU A 96 -1.11 1.18 -23.39
C GLU A 96 -2.64 1.22 -23.65
N THR A 97 -3.12 0.73 -24.79
CA THR A 97 -4.53 0.95 -25.20
C THR A 97 -5.22 -0.24 -25.87
N MET A 98 -4.52 -1.30 -26.29
CA MET A 98 -5.15 -2.46 -26.95
C MET A 98 -4.39 -3.77 -26.70
N THR A 99 -5.11 -4.80 -26.25
CA THR A 99 -4.58 -6.17 -26.17
C THR A 99 -4.31 -6.71 -27.57
N LYS A 100 -3.04 -6.97 -27.90
CA LYS A 100 -2.68 -7.67 -29.15
C LYS A 100 -2.77 -9.19 -28.92
N PRO A 101 -3.56 -9.93 -29.72
CA PRO A 101 -3.62 -11.38 -29.61
C PRO A 101 -2.29 -12.01 -30.05
N SER A 102 -1.88 -13.09 -29.37
CA SER A 102 -0.65 -13.83 -29.69
C SER A 102 -0.74 -14.67 -30.96
N LYS A 103 -1.95 -14.85 -31.51
CA LYS A 103 -2.22 -15.63 -32.72
C LYS A 103 -3.08 -14.81 -33.68
N PRO A 104 -2.89 -14.96 -35.01
CA PRO A 104 -3.75 -14.32 -35.99
C PRO A 104 -5.19 -14.83 -35.85
N ILE A 105 -6.16 -13.92 -35.82
CA ILE A 105 -7.58 -14.28 -35.77
C ILE A 105 -8.02 -14.69 -37.17
N ALA A 106 -8.43 -15.94 -37.33
CA ALA A 106 -8.97 -16.42 -38.60
C ALA A 106 -10.27 -15.69 -38.93
N LYS A 107 -10.45 -15.30 -40.20
CA LYS A 107 -11.69 -14.70 -40.67
C LYS A 107 -12.79 -15.76 -40.64
N THR A 108 -13.83 -15.52 -39.87
CA THR A 108 -15.06 -16.34 -39.90
C THR A 108 -15.85 -16.01 -41.16
N ASP A 109 -16.33 -17.04 -41.85
CA ASP A 109 -17.30 -16.86 -42.93
C ASP A 109 -18.64 -16.38 -42.34
N ARG A 110 -19.23 -15.36 -42.95
CA ARG A 110 -20.49 -14.72 -42.51
C ARG A 110 -21.50 -14.62 -43.65
N SER A 111 -21.30 -15.40 -44.71
CA SER A 111 -22.16 -15.37 -45.90
C SER A 111 -23.62 -15.76 -45.63
N ASP A 112 -23.87 -16.46 -44.53
CA ASP A 112 -25.19 -16.92 -44.07
C ASP A 112 -25.98 -15.85 -43.29
N ARG A 113 -25.34 -14.77 -42.85
CA ARG A 113 -25.95 -13.64 -42.10
C ARG A 113 -26.38 -12.50 -43.03
N THR A 114 -27.25 -12.80 -43.99
CA THR A 114 -27.74 -11.84 -44.97
C THR A 114 -28.76 -10.88 -44.33
N GLY A 115 -28.39 -9.62 -44.08
CA GLY A 115 -29.37 -8.57 -43.74
C GLY A 115 -28.84 -7.40 -42.90
N GLU A 116 -28.23 -7.68 -41.76
CA GLU A 116 -27.84 -6.63 -40.78
C GLU A 116 -26.38 -6.18 -40.94
N ASP A 117 -25.46 -7.13 -41.06
CA ASP A 117 -24.00 -6.88 -41.10
C ASP A 117 -23.55 -6.08 -42.36
N VAL A 118 -24.37 -6.03 -43.42
CA VAL A 118 -24.06 -5.30 -44.66
C VAL A 118 -24.21 -3.79 -44.48
N ASN A 119 -25.23 -3.34 -43.75
CA ASN A 119 -25.47 -1.91 -43.51
C ASN A 119 -24.42 -1.32 -42.55
N LEU A 120 -24.02 -2.06 -41.51
CA LEU A 120 -22.95 -1.68 -40.58
C LEU A 120 -21.57 -1.47 -41.25
N LYS A 121 -21.29 -2.17 -42.36
CA LYS A 121 -20.05 -1.97 -43.13
C LYS A 121 -20.03 -0.65 -43.90
N VAL A 122 -21.18 -0.19 -44.38
CA VAL A 122 -21.28 1.07 -45.15
C VAL A 122 -21.07 2.26 -44.22
N ASP A 123 -21.68 2.24 -43.05
CA ASP A 123 -21.57 3.32 -42.05
C ASP A 123 -20.15 3.46 -41.47
N SER A 124 -19.39 2.38 -41.41
CA SER A 124 -18.01 2.39 -40.90
C SER A 124 -16.94 2.68 -41.96
N SER A 125 -17.27 2.63 -43.26
CA SER A 125 -16.32 2.78 -44.37
C SER A 125 -16.44 4.06 -45.18
N VAL A 126 -17.45 4.89 -44.95
CA VAL A 126 -17.59 6.20 -45.61
C VAL A 126 -17.50 7.32 -44.60
N LYS A 127 -16.27 7.73 -44.25
CA LYS A 127 -16.02 9.16 -44.07
C LYS A 127 -16.03 9.73 -45.48
N SER A 128 -16.89 10.71 -45.74
CA SER A 128 -16.98 11.33 -47.06
C SER A 128 -15.58 11.74 -47.53
N ILE A 129 -15.30 11.68 -48.83
CA ILE A 129 -14.02 12.16 -49.37
C ILE A 129 -13.74 13.61 -48.92
N ASN A 130 -14.80 14.40 -48.73
CA ASN A 130 -14.75 15.74 -48.12
C ASN A 130 -14.29 15.73 -46.65
N ASP A 131 -14.72 14.77 -45.83
CA ASP A 131 -14.29 14.70 -44.42
C ASP A 131 -12.81 14.36 -44.29
N ILE A 132 -12.27 13.64 -45.29
CA ILE A 132 -10.85 13.28 -45.36
C ILE A 132 -10.02 14.51 -45.78
N SER A 133 -10.49 15.28 -46.78
CA SER A 133 -9.80 16.49 -47.23
C SER A 133 -9.76 17.57 -46.14
N GLU A 134 -10.87 17.80 -45.44
CA GLU A 134 -10.91 18.76 -44.33
C GLU A 134 -9.93 18.41 -43.21
N LYS A 135 -9.80 17.13 -42.86
CA LYS A 135 -8.85 16.67 -41.84
C LYS A 135 -7.39 16.81 -42.26
N LEU A 136 -7.09 16.61 -43.55
CA LEU A 136 -5.75 16.84 -44.09
C LEU A 136 -5.40 18.33 -44.05
N GLU A 137 -6.36 19.20 -44.35
CA GLU A 137 -6.17 20.65 -44.36
C GLU A 137 -6.01 21.20 -42.93
N GLN A 138 -6.79 20.70 -41.98
CA GLN A 138 -6.58 20.97 -40.55
C GLN A 138 -5.18 20.53 -40.11
N LYS A 139 -4.74 19.32 -40.46
CA LYS A 139 -3.40 18.83 -40.12
C LYS A 139 -2.29 19.71 -40.70
N ARG A 140 -2.49 20.25 -41.92
CA ARG A 140 -1.55 21.20 -42.55
C ARG A 140 -1.47 22.51 -41.76
N LYS A 141 -2.62 23.10 -41.39
CA LYS A 141 -2.68 24.34 -40.59
C LYS A 141 -2.04 24.18 -39.22
N TRP A 142 -2.28 23.05 -38.55
CA TRP A 142 -1.65 22.74 -37.27
C TRP A 142 -0.13 22.61 -37.41
N LYS A 143 0.36 22.02 -38.50
CA LYS A 143 1.81 21.91 -38.74
C LYS A 143 2.45 23.28 -38.94
N GLU A 144 1.84 24.13 -39.77
CA GLU A 144 2.29 25.50 -40.04
C GLU A 144 2.35 26.33 -38.75
N LEU A 145 1.31 26.24 -37.91
CA LEU A 145 1.26 26.96 -36.63
C LEU A 145 2.29 26.43 -35.61
N VAL A 146 2.60 25.14 -35.63
CA VAL A 146 3.64 24.56 -34.77
C VAL A 146 5.04 24.94 -35.26
N ASP A 147 5.27 24.94 -36.58
CA ASP A 147 6.53 25.34 -37.19
C ASP A 147 6.80 26.84 -36.91
N ASP A 148 5.78 27.72 -37.04
CA ASP A 148 5.90 29.15 -36.69
C ASP A 148 6.26 29.38 -35.21
N ILE A 149 5.71 28.58 -34.29
CA ILE A 149 6.02 28.68 -32.85
C ILE A 149 7.44 28.18 -32.55
N LEU A 150 7.95 27.23 -33.34
CA LEU A 150 9.29 26.67 -33.18
C LEU A 150 10.39 27.54 -33.80
N ASP A 151 10.07 28.37 -34.80
CA ASP A 151 11.01 29.30 -35.43
C ASP A 151 11.24 30.60 -34.62
N ASP A 152 10.36 30.90 -33.65
CA ASP A 152 10.45 32.07 -32.75
C ASP A 152 11.17 31.79 -31.40
N VAL A 153 11.81 30.61 -31.24
CA VAL A 153 12.61 30.22 -30.05
C VAL A 153 14.08 30.02 -30.43
#